data_AF-A0A382XKL5-F1
#
_entry.id   AF-A0A382XKL5-F1
#
_cell.length_a   1.000
_cell.length_b   1.000
_cell.length_c   1.000
_cell.angle_alpha   90.00
_cell.angle_beta   90.00
_cell.angle_gamma   90.00
#
_symmetry.space_group_name_H-M   'P 1'
#
loop_
_entity.id
_entity.type
_entity.pdbx_description
1 polymer ?
#
loop_
_entity_poly.entity_id
_entity_poly.type
_entity_poly.pdbx_seq_one_letter_code
_entity_poly.pdbx_strand_id
1 'polypeptide(L)' 'MNHDDCIGIISPSYWLSEDDLQRTTSYLKTIGYKLKFGISNSLRWGPFAGHPQERADDIHRMFSDPDIKAIICARGGYGA' A
#
# COMPACT_ATOMS: atom_id res chain seq x y z
N MET A 1 12.78 9.22 -9.19
CA MET A 1 12.08 7.99 -9.57
C MET A 1 12.31 7.78 -11.05
N ASN A 2 12.83 6.62 -11.39
CA ASN A 2 13.11 6.17 -12.74
C ASN A 2 12.02 5.18 -13.20
N HIS A 3 11.92 4.96 -14.50
CA HIS A 3 11.16 3.83 -15.05
C HIS A 3 11.67 2.53 -14.40
N ASP A 4 10.77 1.57 -14.13
CA ASP A 4 11.01 0.33 -13.39
C ASP A 4 11.28 0.41 -11.87
N ASP A 5 11.32 1.61 -11.27
CA ASP A 5 11.40 1.74 -9.80
C ASP A 5 10.18 1.07 -9.13
N CYS A 6 10.42 0.49 -7.95
CA CYS A 6 9.36 -0.17 -7.18
C CYS A 6 8.68 0.79 -6.21
N ILE A 7 7.34 0.78 -6.23
CA ILE A 7 6.49 1.54 -5.32
C ILE A 7 5.78 0.55 -4.38
N GLY A 8 5.95 0.77 -3.08
CA GLY A 8 5.18 0.08 -2.04
C GLY A 8 3.79 0.68 -1.92
N ILE A 9 2.75 -0.16 -1.94
CA ILE A 9 1.37 0.27 -1.72
C ILE A 9 0.89 -0.32 -0.40
N ILE A 10 0.44 0.51 0.55
CA ILE A 10 -0.04 0.07 1.87
C ILE A 10 -1.34 0.79 2.26
N SER A 11 -2.10 0.21 3.19
CA SER A 11 -3.31 0.83 3.75
C SER A 11 -3.12 1.11 5.24
N PRO A 12 -2.55 2.27 5.62
CA PRO A 12 -2.26 2.56 7.02
C PRO A 12 -3.50 3.04 7.78
N SER A 13 -4.68 3.16 7.17
CA SER A 13 -5.91 3.63 7.83
C SER A 13 -7.10 2.73 7.53
N TYR A 14 -8.03 3.15 6.67
CA TYR A 14 -9.22 2.38 6.32
C TYR A 14 -8.93 1.36 5.21
N TRP A 15 -9.68 0.25 5.20
CA TRP A 15 -9.58 -0.73 4.13
C TRP A 15 -10.12 -0.16 2.81
N LEU A 16 -9.58 -0.62 1.69
CA LEU A 16 -10.04 -0.32 0.33
C LEU A 16 -10.48 -1.62 -0.34
N SER A 17 -11.49 -1.59 -1.22
CA SER A 17 -11.87 -2.78 -1.96
C SER A 17 -10.74 -3.20 -2.91
N GLU A 18 -10.60 -4.50 -3.18
CA GLU A 18 -9.55 -4.99 -4.09
C GLU A 18 -9.75 -4.41 -5.51
N ASP A 19 -10.99 -4.30 -5.96
CA ASP A 19 -11.32 -3.71 -7.26
C ASP A 19 -10.89 -2.23 -7.34
N ASP A 20 -11.16 -1.44 -6.30
CA ASP A 20 -10.72 -0.05 -6.24
C ASP A 20 -9.19 0.04 -6.14
N LEU A 21 -8.55 -0.86 -5.38
CA LEU A 21 -7.09 -0.91 -5.27
C LEU A 21 -6.44 -1.21 -6.63
N GLN A 22 -6.90 -2.23 -7.35
CA GLN A 22 -6.37 -2.56 -8.68
C GLN A 22 -6.65 -1.43 -9.68
N ARG A 23 -7.86 -0.86 -9.65
CA ARG A 23 -8.22 0.25 -10.54
C ARG A 23 -7.34 1.47 -10.30
N THR A 24 -7.17 1.88 -9.05
CA THR A 24 -6.38 3.08 -8.69
C THR A 24 -4.88 2.90 -8.91
N THR A 25 -4.36 1.68 -8.74
CA THR A 25 -2.94 1.39 -8.95
C THR A 25 -2.57 1.02 -10.39
N SER A 26 -3.56 0.70 -11.24
CA SER A 26 -3.35 0.33 -12.64
C SER A 26 -2.54 1.37 -13.42
N TYR A 27 -2.81 2.66 -13.20
CA TYR A 27 -2.11 3.75 -13.87
C TYR A 27 -0.60 3.73 -13.60
N LEU A 28 -0.19 3.45 -12.36
CA LEU A 28 1.24 3.36 -11.99
C LEU A 28 1.94 2.22 -12.74
N LYS A 29 1.26 1.08 -12.90
CA LYS A 29 1.77 -0.03 -13.73
C LYS A 29 1.88 0.38 -15.20
N THR A 30 0.88 1.07 -15.74
CA THR A 30 0.84 1.50 -17.15
C THR A 30 1.99 2.46 -17.52
N ILE A 31 2.41 3.32 -16.58
CA ILE A 31 3.54 4.23 -16.80
C ILE A 31 4.91 3.61 -16.45
N GLY A 32 4.94 2.32 -16.12
CA GLY A 32 6.16 1.52 -16.00
C GLY A 32 6.74 1.37 -14.60
N TYR A 33 5.95 1.57 -13.55
CA TYR A 33 6.40 1.27 -12.18
C TYR A 33 6.05 -0.15 -11.77
N LYS A 34 6.95 -0.78 -11.01
CA LYS A 34 6.68 -2.05 -10.34
C LYS A 34 5.96 -1.77 -9.02
N LEU A 35 4.99 -2.58 -8.65
CA LEU A 35 4.24 -2.40 -7.41
C LEU A 35 4.45 -3.57 -6.46
N LYS A 36 4.67 -3.27 -5.19
CA LYS A 36 4.67 -4.24 -4.08
C LYS A 36 3.55 -3.89 -3.11
N PHE A 37 2.61 -4.80 -2.91
CA PHE A 37 1.47 -4.57 -2.03
C PHE A 37 1.78 -5.07 -0.61
N GLY A 38 1.50 -4.24 0.39
CA GLY A 38 1.49 -4.63 1.79
C GLY A 38 0.27 -5.46 2.16
N ILE A 39 0.38 -6.23 3.24
CA ILE A 39 -0.65 -7.14 3.72
C ILE A 39 -1.91 -6.37 4.15
N SER A 40 -1.74 -5.19 4.74
CA SER A 40 -2.82 -4.28 5.19
C SER A 40 -3.87 -4.02 4.11
N ASN A 41 -3.51 -4.00 2.83
CA ASN A 41 -4.45 -3.78 1.73
C ASN A 41 -5.55 -4.87 1.64
N SER A 42 -5.28 -6.06 2.16
CA SER A 42 -6.22 -7.19 2.15
C SER A 42 -6.94 -7.42 3.49
N LEU A 43 -6.55 -6.68 4.53
CA LEU A 43 -7.03 -6.89 5.89
C LEU A 43 -8.23 -5.99 6.20
N ARG A 44 -9.08 -6.46 7.12
CA ARG A 44 -10.25 -5.72 7.60
C ARG A 44 -10.44 -5.93 9.09
N TRP A 45 -10.51 -4.84 9.83
CA TRP A 45 -10.87 -4.82 11.25
C TRP A 45 -11.79 -3.63 11.50
N GLY A 46 -13.11 -3.87 11.49
CA GLY A 46 -14.09 -2.79 11.43
C GLY A 46 -13.88 -1.91 10.18
N PRO A 47 -13.75 -0.58 10.30
CA PRO A 47 -13.43 0.28 9.16
C PRO A 47 -11.94 0.22 8.75
N PHE A 48 -11.07 -0.32 9.61
CA PHE A 48 -9.62 -0.26 9.44
C PHE A 48 -9.06 -1.39 8.57
N ALA A 49 -7.91 -1.14 7.96
CA ALA A 49 -7.13 -2.07 7.14
C ALA A 49 -6.29 -3.04 8.01
N GLY A 50 -6.97 -3.77 8.89
CA GLY A 50 -6.34 -4.62 9.91
C GLY A 50 -6.11 -3.91 11.25
N HIS A 51 -5.51 -4.65 12.19
CA HIS A 51 -5.13 -4.15 13.50
C HIS A 51 -3.98 -3.12 13.39
N PRO A 52 -3.79 -2.26 14.42
CA PRO A 52 -2.68 -1.30 14.43
C PRO A 52 -1.30 -1.91 14.17
N GLN A 53 -1.00 -3.07 14.74
CA GLN A 53 0.30 -3.74 14.55
C GLN A 53 0.53 -4.15 13.09
N GLU A 54 -0.48 -4.71 12.42
CA GLU A 54 -0.37 -5.16 11.03
C GLU A 54 -0.10 -3.99 10.08
N ARG A 55 -0.73 -2.83 10.34
CA ARG A 55 -0.52 -1.60 9.57
C ARG A 55 0.87 -1.00 9.83
N ALA A 56 1.34 -1.03 11.08
CA ALA A 56 2.69 -0.60 11.43
C ALA A 56 3.77 -1.51 10.82
N ASP A 57 3.56 -2.83 10.84
CA ASP A 57 4.49 -3.80 10.27
C ASP A 57 4.64 -3.62 8.75
N ASP A 58 3.56 -3.25 8.06
CA ASP A 58 3.62 -2.92 6.63
C ASP A 58 4.46 -1.67 6.37
N ILE A 59 4.33 -0.62 7.19
CA ILE A 59 5.19 0.57 7.10
C ILE A 59 6.65 0.17 7.29
N HIS A 60 6.96 -0.55 8.38
CA HIS A 60 8.32 -1.00 8.66
C HIS A 60 8.88 -1.86 7.52
N ARG A 61 8.09 -2.80 6.99
CA ARG A 61 8.50 -3.66 5.88
C ARG A 61 8.83 -2.85 4.64
N MET A 62 7.99 -1.89 4.26
CA MET A 62 8.24 -1.06 3.08
C MET A 62 9.46 -0.14 3.24
N PHE A 63 9.71 0.40 4.43
CA PHE A 63 10.92 1.19 4.70
C PHE A 63 12.19 0.35 4.80
N SER A 64 12.09 -0.90 5.26
CA SER A 64 13.23 -1.82 5.38
C SER A 64 13.66 -2.44 4.05
N ASP A 65 12.81 -2.35 3.02
CA ASP A 65 13.04 -2.97 1.72
C ASP A 65 13.84 -2.03 0.81
N PRO A 66 15.10 -2.36 0.46
CA PRO A 66 15.96 -1.49 -0.35
C PRO A 66 15.49 -1.33 -1.81
N ASP A 67 14.60 -2.21 -2.29
CA ASP A 67 14.07 -2.16 -3.64
C ASP A 67 12.94 -1.11 -3.77
N ILE A 68 12.33 -0.72 -2.64
CA ILE A 68 11.25 0.27 -2.60
C ILE A 68 11.82 1.69 -2.70
N LYS A 69 11.39 2.45 -3.70
CA LYS A 69 11.81 3.84 -3.94
C LYS A 69 10.79 4.88 -3.50
N ALA A 70 9.52 4.46 -3.35
CA ALA A 70 8.46 5.28 -2.81
C ALA A 70 7.40 4.41 -2.14
N ILE A 71 6.67 4.98 -1.19
CA ILE A 71 5.52 4.34 -0.53
C ILE A 71 4.29 5.22 -0.77
N ILE A 72 3.19 4.63 -1.24
CA ILE A 72 1.91 5.29 -1.44
C ILE A 72 0.86 4.62 -0.56
N CYS A 73 0.11 5.45 0.16
CA CYS A 73 -1.04 5.00 0.93
C CYS A 73 -2.24 4.81 0.00
N ALA A 74 -2.77 3.58 -0.10
CA ALA A 74 -3.92 3.25 -0.94
C ALA A 74 -5.20 3.99 -0.50
N ARG A 75 -5.35 4.21 0.82
CA ARG A 75 -6.48 4.94 1.39
C ARG A 75 -6.10 5.64 2.69
N GLY A 76 -6.56 6.88 2.83
CA GLY A 76 -6.51 7.64 4.09
C GLY A 76 -7.72 7.37 5.00
N GLY A 77 -8.06 8.35 5.83
CA GLY A 77 -9.17 8.26 6.79
C GLY A 77 -8.67 8.54 8.21
N TYR A 78 -9.10 7.71 9.16
CA TYR A 78 -8.67 7.76 10.56
C TYR A 78 -7.97 6.45 10.95
N GLY A 79 -7.10 6.53 11.95
CA GLY A 79 -6.51 5.38 12.62
C GLY A 79 -5.05 5.09 12.28
N ALA A 80 -4.44 5.83 11.33
CA ALA A 80 -3.00 5.75 11.05
C ALA A 80 -2.14 5.97 12.30
#